data_AF-A0A6H3NY81-F1
#
_entry.id   AF-A0A6H3NY81-F1
#
_cell.length_a   1.000
_cell.length_b   1.000
_cell.length_c   1.000
_cell.angle_alpha   90.00
_cell.angle_beta   90.00
_cell.angle_gamma   90.00
#
_symmetry.space_group_name_H-M   'P 1'
#
loop_
_entity.id
_entity.type
_entity.pdbx_description
1 polymer ?
#
loop_
_entity_poly.entity_id
_entity_poly.type
_entity_poly.pdbx_seq_one_letter_code
_entity_poly.pdbx_strand_id
1 'polypeptide(L)'
;MKKLIFILINLSLISCDRDNWRDQMEEENQKVILQIKNDQKQIELNRLNQKDWNQSSKSKELAIKNFLTEISNTGKPTSYYVSWDEKMEVLFPNVLGYGTMLDSTPLTEYKKMLDIREEMAIKEIAKLIYEKKFQITSIDWDDPKDYRNLKAYKPKSIQLKIDKNLYELKQIKMVFQTTTGYKVGVLAP
;
A
#
# COMPACT_ATOMS: atom_id res chain seq x y z
N MET A 1 15.73 79.92 10.62
CA MET A 1 14.87 79.39 9.54
C MET A 1 15.37 78.02 9.13
N LYS A 2 14.48 77.02 9.21
CA LYS A 2 14.24 75.92 8.26
C LYS A 2 15.49 75.21 7.69
N LYS A 3 15.80 73.99 8.14
CA LYS A 3 15.23 72.68 7.70
C LYS A 3 15.99 72.10 6.51
N LEU A 4 16.03 70.76 6.51
CA LEU A 4 16.32 69.82 5.43
C LEU A 4 17.79 69.42 5.28
N ILE A 5 18.19 68.26 5.82
CA ILE A 5 17.89 66.89 5.35
C ILE A 5 18.61 66.62 4.04
N PHE A 6 19.56 65.69 4.07
CA PHE A 6 19.64 64.50 3.21
C PHE A 6 20.91 63.75 3.65
N ILE A 7 20.85 62.95 4.71
CA ILE A 7 20.51 61.52 4.60
C ILE A 7 21.16 60.93 3.34
N LEU A 8 22.49 60.86 3.36
CA LEU A 8 23.29 59.86 2.63
C LEU A 8 23.19 58.53 3.38
N ILE A 9 21.98 58.05 3.59
CA ILE A 9 21.75 56.61 3.77
C ILE A 9 21.74 56.09 2.34
N ASN A 10 22.93 55.74 1.84
CA ASN A 10 23.08 54.85 0.72
C ASN A 10 22.37 53.56 1.11
N LEU A 11 21.10 53.51 0.70
CA LEU A 11 20.29 52.36 0.41
C LEU A 11 21.14 51.11 0.28
N SER A 12 21.22 50.37 1.37
CA SER A 12 21.46 48.94 1.35
C SER A 12 20.29 48.30 0.61
N LEU A 13 20.30 48.39 -0.73
CA LEU A 13 19.53 47.48 -1.58
C LEU A 13 20.22 46.12 -1.54
N ILE A 14 20.22 45.51 -0.35
CA ILE A 14 20.17 44.07 -0.26
C ILE A 14 18.70 43.78 -0.57
N SER A 15 18.36 43.72 -1.86
CA SER A 15 17.15 43.02 -2.29
C SER A 15 17.28 41.62 -1.73
N CYS A 16 16.59 41.40 -0.63
CA CYS A 16 16.41 40.09 -0.03
C CYS A 16 15.54 39.32 -1.04
N ASP A 17 16.16 38.49 -1.89
CA ASP A 17 15.49 37.50 -2.74
C ASP A 17 14.69 36.56 -1.83
N ARG A 18 13.49 36.97 -1.42
CA ARG A 18 12.61 36.22 -0.53
C ARG A 18 11.48 35.50 -1.24
N ASP A 19 11.36 35.60 -2.57
CA ASP A 19 10.14 35.19 -3.27
C ASP A 19 10.27 34.07 -4.33
N ASN A 20 11.43 33.45 -4.55
CA ASN A 20 11.51 32.39 -5.57
C ASN A 20 11.08 30.99 -5.06
N TRP A 21 11.18 30.72 -3.75
CA TRP A 21 10.92 29.38 -3.23
C TRP A 21 9.44 29.01 -3.20
N ARG A 22 8.54 29.98 -2.99
CA ARG A 22 7.08 29.72 -2.95
C ARG A 22 6.54 29.37 -4.33
N ASP A 23 6.97 30.12 -5.34
CA ASP A 23 6.56 29.88 -6.73
C ASP A 23 7.12 28.55 -7.25
N GLN A 24 8.36 28.21 -6.89
CA GLN A 24 8.96 26.90 -7.20
C GLN A 24 8.21 25.75 -6.53
N MET A 25 7.86 25.88 -5.25
CA MET A 25 7.07 24.87 -4.53
C MET A 25 5.67 24.72 -5.14
N GLU A 26 5.03 25.81 -5.56
CA GLU A 26 3.73 25.74 -6.22
C GLU A 26 3.84 25.00 -7.57
N GLU A 27 4.86 25.28 -8.37
CA GLU A 27 5.10 24.58 -9.63
C GLU A 27 5.33 23.07 -9.42
N GLU A 28 6.14 22.70 -8.42
CA GLU A 28 6.36 21.31 -8.04
C GLU A 28 5.07 20.63 -7.57
N ASN A 29 4.26 21.31 -6.76
CA ASN A 29 2.96 20.81 -6.32
C ASN A 29 2.02 20.55 -7.49
N GLN A 30 1.96 21.47 -8.47
CA GLN A 30 1.15 21.28 -9.68
C GLN A 30 1.62 20.09 -10.50
N LYS A 31 2.93 19.86 -10.61
CA LYS A 31 3.49 18.67 -11.27
C LYS A 31 3.06 17.38 -10.56
N VAL A 32 3.13 17.34 -9.24
CA VAL A 32 2.69 16.18 -8.44
C VAL A 32 1.19 15.93 -8.61
N ILE A 33 0.36 16.97 -8.56
CA ILE A 33 -1.09 16.86 -8.76
C ILE A 33 -1.40 16.31 -10.17
N LEU A 34 -0.70 16.80 -11.19
CA LEU A 34 -0.88 16.32 -12.56
C LEU A 34 -0.47 14.85 -12.70
N GLN A 35 0.65 14.46 -12.07
CA GLN A 35 1.10 13.06 -12.04
C GLN A 35 0.04 12.17 -11.39
N ILE A 36 -0.48 12.53 -10.22
CA ILE A 36 -1.53 11.77 -9.53
C ILE A 36 -2.75 11.61 -10.43
N LYS A 37 -3.21 12.68 -11.10
CA LYS A 37 -4.35 12.60 -12.03
C LYS A 37 -4.09 11.67 -13.21
N ASN A 38 -2.87 11.65 -13.74
CA ASN A 38 -2.50 10.75 -14.83
C ASN A 38 -2.43 9.29 -14.38
N ASP A 39 -1.86 9.04 -13.20
CA ASP A 39 -1.80 7.70 -12.59
C ASP A 39 -3.21 7.16 -12.30
N GLN A 40 -4.11 8.00 -11.78
CA GLN A 40 -5.51 7.66 -11.56
C GLN A 40 -6.22 7.29 -12.87
N LYS A 41 -5.99 8.05 -13.94
CA LYS A 41 -6.54 7.72 -15.27
C LYS A 41 -6.03 6.35 -15.75
N GLN A 42 -4.74 6.06 -15.55
CA GLN A 42 -4.16 4.77 -15.92
C GLN A 42 -4.84 3.62 -15.16
N ILE A 43 -5.07 3.77 -13.86
CA ILE A 43 -5.78 2.77 -13.04
C ILE A 43 -7.23 2.60 -13.51
N GLU A 44 -7.91 3.70 -13.81
CA GLU A 44 -9.30 3.69 -14.30
C GLU A 44 -9.45 3.02 -15.67
N LEU A 45 -8.44 3.06 -16.54
CA LEU A 45 -8.46 2.34 -17.82
C LEU A 45 -8.57 0.82 -17.61
N ASN A 46 -7.95 0.28 -16.56
CA ASN A 46 -8.05 -1.14 -16.22
C ASN A 46 -9.43 -1.53 -15.69
N ARG A 47 -10.26 -0.55 -15.28
CA ARG A 47 -11.64 -0.81 -14.81
C ARG A 47 -12.55 -1.33 -15.92
N LEU A 48 -12.27 -0.98 -17.18
CA LEU A 48 -13.10 -1.37 -18.32
C LEU A 48 -12.92 -2.84 -18.70
N ASN A 49 -11.75 -3.43 -18.38
CA ASN A 49 -11.42 -4.82 -18.68
C ASN A 49 -11.12 -5.54 -17.37
N GLN A 50 -12.17 -5.87 -16.61
CA GLN A 50 -12.01 -6.52 -15.31
C GLN A 50 -11.29 -7.85 -15.45
N LYS A 51 -10.09 -7.89 -14.88
CA LYS A 51 -9.30 -9.10 -14.70
C LYS A 51 -9.59 -9.70 -13.34
N ASP A 52 -9.15 -10.94 -13.17
CA ASP A 52 -9.23 -11.66 -11.91
C ASP A 52 -7.83 -12.15 -11.50
N TRP A 53 -7.71 -12.74 -10.32
CA TRP A 53 -6.47 -13.31 -9.80
C TRP A 53 -5.92 -14.39 -10.74
N ASN A 54 -4.62 -14.35 -10.99
CA ASN A 54 -3.94 -15.40 -11.76
C ASN A 54 -3.97 -16.74 -11.02
N GLN A 55 -3.95 -16.69 -9.69
CA GLN A 55 -4.09 -17.83 -8.79
C GLN A 55 -4.87 -17.38 -7.55
N SER A 56 -5.85 -18.18 -7.14
CA SER A 56 -6.70 -17.88 -5.99
C SER A 56 -6.90 -19.12 -5.11
N SER A 57 -7.37 -18.87 -3.88
CA SER A 57 -7.82 -19.90 -2.95
C SER A 57 -9.35 -19.93 -2.87
N LYS A 58 -9.90 -21.07 -2.49
CA LYS A 58 -11.36 -21.29 -2.40
C LYS A 58 -12.03 -20.59 -1.21
N SER A 59 -11.27 -20.23 -0.18
CA SER A 59 -11.75 -19.48 0.98
C SER A 59 -10.68 -18.52 1.48
N LYS A 60 -11.09 -17.55 2.31
CA LYS A 60 -10.18 -16.57 2.95
C LYS A 60 -9.17 -17.24 3.90
N GLU A 61 -9.57 -18.29 4.61
CA GLU A 61 -8.70 -19.09 5.48
C GLU A 61 -7.66 -19.85 4.66
N LEU A 62 -8.10 -20.45 3.54
CA LEU A 62 -7.21 -21.17 2.65
C LEU A 62 -6.22 -20.23 1.96
N ALA A 63 -6.62 -19.00 1.64
CA ALA A 63 -5.72 -17.97 1.13
C ALA A 63 -4.57 -17.67 2.10
N ILE A 64 -4.88 -17.48 3.38
CA ILE A 64 -3.87 -17.30 4.44
C ILE A 64 -2.99 -18.55 4.54
N LYS A 65 -3.58 -19.74 4.61
CA LYS A 65 -2.83 -21.00 4.72
C LYS A 65 -1.84 -21.17 3.58
N ASN A 66 -2.31 -21.03 2.34
CA ASN A 66 -1.49 -21.22 1.15
C ASN A 66 -0.35 -20.19 1.09
N PHE A 67 -0.66 -18.91 1.35
CA PHE A 67 0.35 -17.85 1.45
C PHE A 67 1.43 -18.15 2.50
N LEU A 68 1.03 -18.56 3.71
CA LEU A 68 1.99 -18.91 4.77
C LEU A 68 2.80 -20.16 4.43
N THR A 69 2.19 -21.13 3.74
CA THR A 69 2.89 -22.32 3.24
C THR A 69 3.96 -21.95 2.21
N GLU A 70 3.70 -21.00 1.29
CA GLU A 70 4.71 -20.51 0.35
C GLU A 70 5.91 -19.87 1.08
N ILE A 71 5.65 -19.02 2.07
CA ILE A 71 6.72 -18.38 2.86
C ILE A 71 7.49 -19.41 3.69
N SER A 72 6.80 -20.36 4.31
CA SER A 72 7.44 -21.42 5.09
C SER A 72 8.39 -22.26 4.23
N ASN A 73 8.02 -22.54 2.98
CA ASN A 73 8.80 -23.37 2.07
C ASN A 73 9.91 -22.61 1.33
N THR A 74 9.71 -21.32 1.02
CA THR A 74 10.59 -20.58 0.09
C THR A 74 11.12 -19.25 0.64
N GLY A 75 10.69 -18.84 1.83
CA GLY A 75 11.07 -17.58 2.47
C GLY A 75 10.37 -16.34 1.89
N LYS A 76 9.60 -16.49 0.81
CA LYS A 76 8.88 -15.42 0.13
C LYS A 76 7.51 -15.89 -0.37
N PRO A 77 6.54 -14.98 -0.54
CA PRO A 77 5.30 -15.34 -1.21
C PRO A 77 5.52 -15.48 -2.72
N THR A 78 4.69 -16.29 -3.37
CA THR A 78 4.68 -16.45 -4.82
C THR A 78 3.28 -16.23 -5.37
N SER A 79 2.47 -17.27 -5.47
CA SER A 79 1.22 -17.28 -6.21
C SER A 79 0.02 -16.86 -5.36
N TYR A 80 0.10 -16.89 -4.03
CA TYR A 80 -1.04 -16.57 -3.14
C TYR A 80 -1.01 -15.18 -2.53
N TYR A 81 -0.08 -14.33 -2.99
CA TYR A 81 -0.05 -12.90 -2.72
C TYR A 81 -0.38 -12.09 -3.98
N VAL A 82 -1.08 -10.98 -3.85
CA VAL A 82 -1.43 -10.09 -4.97
C VAL A 82 -0.14 -9.44 -5.51
N SER A 83 0.24 -9.81 -6.73
CA SER A 83 1.41 -9.26 -7.43
C SER A 83 1.20 -7.79 -7.79
N TRP A 84 2.26 -7.06 -8.17
CA TRP A 84 2.12 -5.67 -8.63
C TRP A 84 1.15 -5.55 -9.83
N ASP A 85 1.22 -6.49 -10.77
CA ASP A 85 0.35 -6.48 -11.94
C ASP A 85 -1.11 -6.74 -11.54
N GLU A 86 -1.37 -7.70 -10.65
CA GLU A 86 -2.72 -7.92 -10.11
C GLU A 86 -3.19 -6.72 -9.25
N LYS A 87 -2.28 -6.02 -8.58
CA LYS A 87 -2.62 -4.77 -7.89
C LYS A 87 -3.11 -3.73 -8.89
N MET A 88 -2.40 -3.52 -10.00
CA MET A 88 -2.76 -2.55 -11.04
C MET A 88 -4.03 -2.92 -11.80
N GLU A 89 -4.26 -4.22 -12.02
CA GLU A 89 -5.30 -4.71 -12.92
C GLU A 89 -6.60 -5.08 -12.21
N VAL A 90 -6.53 -5.44 -10.92
CA VAL A 90 -7.67 -5.96 -10.16
C VAL A 90 -7.90 -5.15 -8.88
N LEU A 91 -6.86 -4.94 -8.06
CA LEU A 91 -7.06 -4.31 -6.75
C LEU A 91 -7.32 -2.80 -6.84
N PHE A 92 -6.38 -2.05 -7.41
CA PHE A 92 -6.41 -0.59 -7.47
C PHE A 92 -7.64 -0.03 -8.19
N PRO A 93 -8.11 -0.58 -9.32
CA PRO A 93 -9.36 -0.12 -9.94
C PRO A 93 -10.59 -0.23 -9.04
N ASN A 94 -10.56 -1.11 -8.03
CA ASN A 94 -11.66 -1.32 -7.11
C ASN A 94 -11.53 -0.51 -5.81
N VAL A 95 -10.31 -0.19 -5.38
CA VAL A 95 -10.06 0.57 -4.12
C VAL A 95 -9.76 2.05 -4.32
N LEU A 96 -9.48 2.50 -5.56
CA LEU A 96 -9.32 3.91 -5.87
C LEU A 96 -10.60 4.69 -5.53
N GLY A 97 -10.44 5.82 -4.84
CA GLY A 97 -11.51 6.69 -4.35
C GLY A 97 -12.08 6.29 -2.99
N TYR A 98 -11.52 5.28 -2.31
CA TYR A 98 -11.97 4.83 -0.99
C TYR A 98 -11.13 5.38 0.18
N GLY A 99 -10.45 6.52 -0.01
CA GLY A 99 -9.68 7.19 1.04
C GLY A 99 -8.37 6.49 1.37
N THR A 100 -7.76 5.84 0.38
CA THR A 100 -6.46 5.16 0.54
C THR A 100 -5.33 6.10 0.11
N MET A 101 -4.08 5.77 0.46
CA MET A 101 -2.92 6.56 -0.02
C MET A 101 -2.78 6.57 -1.55
N LEU A 102 -3.39 5.60 -2.25
CA LEU A 102 -3.48 5.60 -3.71
C LEU A 102 -4.17 6.86 -4.27
N ASP A 103 -5.05 7.49 -3.48
CA ASP A 103 -5.84 8.64 -3.91
C ASP A 103 -5.02 9.94 -3.94
N SER A 104 -3.92 9.99 -3.18
CA SER A 104 -3.17 11.22 -2.90
C SER A 104 -1.67 11.10 -3.13
N THR A 105 -1.17 9.96 -3.59
CA THR A 105 0.26 9.69 -3.75
C THR A 105 0.56 9.25 -5.17
N PRO A 106 1.59 9.81 -5.84
CA PRO A 106 2.02 9.33 -7.15
C PRO A 106 2.31 7.83 -7.11
N LEU A 107 1.92 7.11 -8.15
CA LEU A 107 1.95 5.64 -8.19
C LEU A 107 3.37 5.08 -7.96
N THR A 108 4.38 5.76 -8.49
CA THR A 108 5.80 5.39 -8.29
C THR A 108 6.21 5.45 -6.82
N GLU A 109 5.81 6.49 -6.10
CA GLU A 109 6.12 6.63 -4.66
C GLU A 109 5.27 5.68 -3.82
N TYR A 110 4.00 5.51 -4.20
CA TYR A 110 3.11 4.54 -3.58
C TYR A 110 3.67 3.11 -3.70
N LYS A 111 4.20 2.73 -4.87
CA LYS A 111 4.86 1.45 -5.10
C LYS A 111 6.05 1.25 -4.16
N LYS A 112 6.98 2.20 -4.11
CA LYS A 112 8.17 2.11 -3.24
C LYS A 112 7.77 1.90 -1.78
N MET A 113 6.78 2.66 -1.31
CA MET A 113 6.28 2.52 0.06
C MET A 113 5.66 1.14 0.30
N LEU A 114 4.83 0.65 -0.63
CA LEU A 114 4.25 -0.70 -0.52
C LEU A 114 5.34 -1.77 -0.48
N ASP A 115 6.28 -1.73 -1.43
CA ASP A 115 7.37 -2.71 -1.53
C ASP A 115 8.16 -2.80 -0.21
N ILE A 116 8.50 -1.66 0.40
CA ILE A 116 9.21 -1.63 1.70
C ILE A 116 8.38 -2.27 2.81
N ARG A 117 7.09 -1.91 2.92
CA ARG A 117 6.21 -2.44 3.98
C ARG A 117 5.95 -3.93 3.81
N GLU A 118 5.76 -4.36 2.57
CA GLU A 118 5.60 -5.77 2.20
C GLU A 118 6.86 -6.56 2.53
N GLU A 119 8.05 -6.06 2.17
CA GLU A 119 9.31 -6.72 2.48
C GLU A 119 9.53 -6.88 3.99
N MET A 120 9.26 -5.84 4.79
CA MET A 120 9.35 -5.92 6.24
C MET A 120 8.39 -6.95 6.83
N ALA A 121 7.13 -6.93 6.39
CA ALA A 121 6.12 -7.88 6.83
C ALA A 121 6.49 -9.33 6.46
N ILE A 122 6.96 -9.57 5.23
CA ILE A 122 7.42 -10.89 4.77
C ILE A 122 8.62 -11.36 5.59
N LYS A 123 9.59 -10.49 5.86
CA LYS A 123 10.76 -10.83 6.71
C LYS A 123 10.33 -11.25 8.12
N GLU A 124 9.37 -10.55 8.72
CA GLU A 124 8.85 -10.90 10.04
C GLU A 124 8.10 -12.24 10.04
N ILE A 125 7.25 -12.49 9.03
CA ILE A 125 6.59 -13.78 8.85
C ILE A 125 7.64 -14.88 8.67
N ALA A 126 8.60 -14.70 7.77
CA ALA A 126 9.63 -15.70 7.47
C ALA A 126 10.50 -16.01 8.69
N LYS A 127 10.89 -15.01 9.48
CA LYS A 127 11.61 -15.22 10.76
C LYS A 127 10.84 -16.18 11.69
N LEU A 128 9.51 -16.09 11.67
CA LEU A 128 8.65 -16.94 12.46
C LEU A 128 8.54 -18.37 11.90
N ILE A 129 8.25 -18.54 10.59
CA ILE A 129 7.78 -19.82 10.01
C ILE A 129 8.68 -20.46 8.95
N TYR A 130 9.75 -19.81 8.49
CA TYR A 130 10.62 -20.34 7.43
C TYR A 130 11.26 -21.67 7.86
N GLU A 131 11.16 -22.68 6.99
CA GLU A 131 11.60 -24.06 7.20
C GLU A 131 11.01 -24.73 8.46
N LYS A 132 9.91 -24.20 9.00
CA LYS A 132 9.23 -24.73 10.19
C LYS A 132 7.82 -25.20 9.84
N LYS A 133 7.41 -26.30 10.47
CA LYS A 133 6.01 -26.74 10.45
C LYS A 133 5.18 -25.80 11.33
N PHE A 134 4.03 -25.38 10.83
CA PHE A 134 3.08 -24.57 11.57
C PHE A 134 1.67 -25.11 11.38
N GLN A 135 0.79 -24.76 12.32
CA GLN A 135 -0.65 -24.98 12.22
C GLN A 135 -1.37 -23.67 12.53
N ILE A 136 -2.31 -23.27 11.67
CA ILE A 136 -3.24 -22.19 12.01
C ILE A 136 -4.28 -22.76 12.98
N THR A 137 -4.33 -22.24 14.20
CA THR A 137 -5.27 -22.70 15.24
C THR A 137 -6.58 -21.92 15.20
N SER A 138 -6.52 -20.63 14.90
CA SER A 138 -7.71 -19.78 14.73
C SER A 138 -7.40 -18.56 13.87
N ILE A 139 -8.45 -18.04 13.23
CA ILE A 139 -8.44 -16.73 12.57
C ILE A 139 -9.73 -16.02 12.97
N ASP A 140 -9.59 -14.91 13.69
CA ASP A 140 -10.70 -14.03 14.00
C ASP A 140 -10.77 -12.95 12.92
N TRP A 141 -11.98 -12.59 12.49
CA TRP A 141 -12.21 -11.65 11.39
C TRP A 141 -12.99 -10.43 11.88
N ASP A 142 -12.63 -9.26 11.35
CA ASP A 142 -13.53 -8.10 11.35
C ASP A 142 -14.63 -8.30 10.29
N ASP A 143 -15.68 -7.47 10.37
CA ASP A 143 -16.70 -7.42 9.33
C ASP A 143 -16.09 -7.06 7.97
N PRO A 144 -16.50 -7.75 6.89
CA PRO A 144 -15.94 -7.50 5.57
C PRO A 144 -16.34 -6.12 5.05
N LYS A 145 -15.46 -5.53 4.24
CA LYS A 145 -15.71 -4.27 3.54
C LYS A 145 -15.88 -4.52 2.05
N ASP A 146 -16.86 -3.87 1.44
CA ASP A 146 -17.06 -3.93 0.00
C ASP A 146 -16.30 -2.79 -0.69
N TYR A 147 -15.54 -3.13 -1.72
CA TYR A 147 -14.79 -2.23 -2.59
C TYR A 147 -15.22 -2.50 -4.02
N ARG A 148 -16.33 -1.90 -4.45
CA ARG A 148 -16.98 -2.18 -5.74
C ARG A 148 -17.18 -3.70 -5.95
N ASN A 149 -16.39 -4.33 -6.82
CA ASN A 149 -16.51 -5.75 -7.15
C ASN A 149 -15.61 -6.65 -6.30
N LEU A 150 -14.86 -6.07 -5.35
CA LEU A 150 -14.06 -6.80 -4.38
C LEU A 150 -14.73 -6.80 -3.02
N LYS A 151 -14.61 -7.93 -2.33
CA LYS A 151 -14.92 -8.01 -0.90
C LYS A 151 -13.65 -8.24 -0.11
N ALA A 152 -13.39 -7.37 0.85
CA ALA A 152 -12.17 -7.36 1.64
C ALA A 152 -12.43 -7.88 3.05
N TYR A 153 -11.63 -8.85 3.46
CA TYR A 153 -11.68 -9.48 4.76
C TYR A 153 -10.41 -9.14 5.54
N LYS A 154 -10.58 -8.44 6.66
CA LYS A 154 -9.49 -8.09 7.54
C LYS A 154 -9.42 -9.08 8.70
N PRO A 155 -8.34 -9.85 8.84
CA PRO A 155 -8.17 -10.68 10.03
C PRO A 155 -7.86 -9.76 11.22
N LYS A 156 -8.55 -9.99 12.33
CA LYS A 156 -8.31 -9.33 13.61
C LYS A 156 -7.15 -9.98 14.35
N SER A 157 -7.09 -11.31 14.33
CA SER A 157 -6.01 -12.12 14.92
C SER A 157 -5.83 -13.40 14.12
N ILE A 158 -4.58 -13.83 13.92
CA ILE A 158 -4.24 -15.12 13.32
C ILE A 158 -3.34 -15.84 14.33
N GLN A 159 -3.82 -16.94 14.89
CA GLN A 159 -3.06 -17.72 15.86
C GLN A 159 -2.37 -18.90 15.16
N LEU A 160 -1.05 -18.96 15.31
CA LEU A 160 -0.19 -20.01 14.77
C LEU A 160 0.38 -20.84 15.91
N LYS A 161 0.29 -22.16 15.78
CA LYS A 161 1.03 -23.11 16.60
C LYS A 161 2.28 -23.56 15.86
N ILE A 162 3.44 -23.37 16.49
CA ILE A 162 4.74 -23.82 16.02
C ILE A 162 5.37 -24.59 17.17
N ASP A 163 5.62 -25.88 16.95
CA ASP A 163 5.97 -26.84 18.00
C ASP A 163 4.94 -26.82 19.15
N LYS A 164 5.35 -26.35 20.34
CA LYS A 164 4.50 -26.25 21.54
C LYS A 164 4.02 -24.81 21.82
N ASN A 165 4.50 -23.84 21.05
CA ASN A 165 4.27 -22.42 21.30
C ASN A 165 3.15 -21.88 20.41
N LEU A 166 2.41 -20.90 20.94
CA LEU A 166 1.42 -20.13 20.20
C LEU A 166 1.99 -18.75 19.88
N TYR A 167 1.77 -18.31 18.65
CA TYR A 167 2.21 -17.02 18.13
C TYR A 167 1.05 -16.32 17.45
N GLU A 168 0.90 -15.03 17.72
CA GLU A 168 -0.03 -14.18 16.99
C GLU A 168 0.65 -13.56 15.78
N LEU A 169 0.09 -13.77 14.59
CA LEU A 169 0.53 -13.14 13.35
C LEU A 169 -0.32 -11.91 13.03
N LYS A 170 0.33 -10.75 12.88
CA LYS A 170 -0.34 -9.46 12.64
C LYS A 170 -0.09 -8.88 11.25
N GLN A 171 0.82 -9.49 10.49
CA GLN A 171 1.37 -8.90 9.28
C GLN A 171 0.40 -8.95 8.09
N ILE A 172 -0.50 -9.95 8.06
CA ILE A 172 -1.56 -10.05 7.05
C ILE A 172 -2.68 -9.08 7.43
N LYS A 173 -2.86 -8.01 6.65
CA LYS A 173 -3.87 -6.98 6.95
C LYS A 173 -5.17 -7.16 6.17
N MET A 174 -5.11 -7.82 5.00
CA MET A 174 -6.31 -7.98 4.17
C MET A 174 -6.21 -9.15 3.20
N VAL A 175 -7.33 -9.88 3.10
CA VAL A 175 -7.60 -10.89 2.06
C VAL A 175 -8.73 -10.36 1.19
N PHE A 176 -8.54 -10.35 -0.13
CA PHE A 176 -9.57 -9.92 -1.07
C PHE A 176 -10.23 -11.11 -1.73
N GLN A 177 -11.52 -10.96 -1.98
CA GLN A 177 -12.34 -11.88 -2.74
C GLN A 177 -12.78 -11.23 -4.06
N THR A 178 -12.65 -12.01 -5.13
CA THR A 178 -13.29 -11.82 -6.44
C THR A 178 -14.26 -12.97 -6.72
N THR A 179 -14.77 -13.07 -7.95
CA THR A 179 -15.58 -14.20 -8.38
C THR A 179 -14.78 -15.50 -8.47
N THR A 180 -13.48 -15.45 -8.82
CA THR A 180 -12.65 -16.68 -8.89
C THR A 180 -12.13 -17.16 -7.54
N GLY A 181 -12.06 -16.30 -6.51
CA GLY A 181 -11.67 -16.73 -5.17
C GLY A 181 -10.98 -15.67 -4.34
N TYR A 182 -10.13 -16.13 -3.42
CA TYR A 182 -9.53 -15.34 -2.35
C TYR A 182 -8.02 -15.26 -2.46
N LYS A 183 -7.44 -14.09 -2.19
CA LYS A 183 -6.00 -13.86 -2.23
C LYS A 183 -5.55 -12.88 -1.15
N VAL A 184 -4.38 -13.09 -0.55
CA VAL A 184 -3.79 -12.14 0.40
C VAL A 184 -3.31 -10.92 -0.38
N GLY A 185 -3.77 -9.72 -0.04
CA GLY A 185 -3.49 -8.52 -0.85
C GLY A 185 -2.93 -7.32 -0.11
N VAL A 186 -2.92 -7.31 1.22
CA VAL A 186 -2.23 -6.27 1.99
C VAL A 186 -1.40 -6.90 3.09
N LEU A 187 -0.10 -6.58 3.07
CA LEU A 187 0.84 -6.85 4.15
C LEU A 187 1.34 -5.53 4.74
N ALA A 188 1.58 -5.52 6.04
CA ALA A 188 2.32 -4.45 6.68
C ALA A 188 2.94 -4.98 8.00
N PRO A 189 4.01 -4.33 8.51
CA PRO A 189 4.58 -4.64 9.81
C PRO A 189 3.54 -4.65 10.94
#